data_AF-A0AAX6RK35-F1
#
_entry.id   AF-A0AAX6RK35-F1
#
_cell.length_a   1.000
_cell.length_b   1.000
_cell.length_c   1.000
_cell.angle_alpha   90.00
_cell.angle_beta   90.00
_cell.angle_gamma   90.00
#
_symmetry.space_group_name_H-M   'P 1'
#
loop_
_entity.id
_entity.type
_entity.pdbx_description
1 polymer ?
#
loop_
_entity_poly.entity_id
_entity_poly.type
_entity_poly.pdbx_seq_one_letter_code
_entity_poly.pdbx_strand_id
1 'polypeptide(L)'
;MAGAAEPPGRAAEYLQELTRIVAAQQGLLARRRRRIEELERQVARLSRENAGLLERHRRHLAACARRADRGPGPGLGPQPLGAVPELGSRLDKSEGESSRSVRYVAAHRL
;
A
#
# COMPACT_ATOMS: atom_id res chain seq x y z
N MET A 1 -32.38 52.00 20.18
CA MET A 1 -32.61 50.57 19.83
C MET A 1 -32.10 49.71 20.98
N ALA A 2 -32.86 49.67 22.08
CA ALA A 2 -32.52 48.81 23.22
C ALA A 2 -32.99 47.40 22.89
N GLY A 3 -32.06 46.45 22.88
CA GLY A 3 -32.32 45.06 22.59
C GLY A 3 -33.41 44.52 23.50
N ALA A 4 -34.48 44.00 22.88
CA ALA A 4 -35.39 43.11 23.58
C ALA A 4 -34.57 41.91 24.03
N ALA A 5 -34.26 41.85 25.33
CA ALA A 5 -33.62 40.70 25.92
C ALA A 5 -34.49 39.48 25.59
N GLU A 6 -33.90 38.51 24.89
CA GLU A 6 -34.53 37.22 24.60
C GLU A 6 -35.11 36.67 25.92
N PRO A 7 -36.37 36.23 25.93
CA PRO A 7 -36.99 35.72 27.15
C PRO A 7 -36.14 34.57 27.71
N PRO A 8 -35.97 34.48 29.05
CA PRO A 8 -35.03 33.57 29.68
C PRO A 8 -35.26 32.09 29.30
N GLY A 9 -36.48 31.72 28.94
CA GLY A 9 -36.81 30.38 28.42
C GLY A 9 -36.08 30.04 27.12
N ARG A 10 -35.94 30.99 26.19
CA ARG A 10 -35.27 30.76 24.90
C ARG A 10 -33.76 30.62 25.06
N ALA A 11 -33.16 31.37 25.98
CA ALA A 11 -31.75 31.23 26.34
C ALA A 11 -31.45 29.82 26.92
N ALA A 12 -32.36 29.27 27.74
CA ALA A 12 -32.23 27.92 28.26
C ALA A 12 -32.31 26.85 27.16
N GLU A 13 -33.21 27.02 26.18
CA GLU A 13 -33.33 26.13 25.01
C GLU A 13 -32.05 26.13 24.16
N TYR A 14 -31.47 27.30 23.88
CA TYR A 14 -30.20 27.39 23.15
C TYR A 14 -29.05 26.69 23.88
N LEU A 15 -28.95 26.84 25.20
CA LEU A 15 -27.95 26.15 26.00
C LEU A 15 -28.14 24.62 25.96
N GLN A 16 -29.39 24.16 25.99
CA GLN A 16 -29.70 22.73 25.87
C GLN A 16 -29.29 22.19 24.51
N GLU A 17 -29.55 22.92 23.42
CA GLU A 17 -29.17 22.53 22.08
C GLU A 17 -27.65 22.52 21.88
N LEU A 18 -26.95 23.54 22.40
CA LEU A 18 -25.48 23.57 22.43
C LEU A 18 -24.91 22.36 23.18
N THR A 19 -25.51 21.99 24.31
CA THR A 19 -25.09 20.81 25.08
C THR A 19 -25.26 19.53 24.26
N ARG A 20 -26.38 19.39 23.53
CA ARG A 20 -26.60 18.24 22.62
C ARG A 20 -25.58 18.21 21.49
N ILE A 21 -25.28 19.35 20.87
CA ILE A 21 -24.28 19.46 19.81
C ILE A 21 -22.89 19.06 20.32
N VAL A 22 -22.49 19.57 21.48
CA VAL A 22 -21.19 19.22 22.09
C VAL A 22 -21.10 17.72 22.39
N ALA A 23 -22.16 17.12 22.94
CA ALA A 23 -22.21 15.69 23.20
C ALA A 23 -22.09 14.86 21.90
N ALA A 24 -22.80 15.26 20.84
CA ALA A 24 -22.72 14.61 19.53
C ALA A 24 -21.31 14.70 18.92
N GLN A 25 -20.67 15.87 19.03
CA GLN A 25 -19.30 16.09 18.57
C GLN A 25 -18.29 15.24 19.33
N GLN A 26 -18.41 15.13 20.65
CA GLN A 26 -17.56 14.25 21.47
C GLN A 26 -17.70 12.78 21.04
N GLY A 27 -18.93 12.32 20.80
CA GLY A 27 -19.18 10.98 20.28
C GLY A 27 -18.54 10.73 18.90
N LEU A 28 -18.60 11.72 18.01
CA LEU A 28 -17.94 11.64 16.70
C LEU A 28 -16.41 11.58 16.83
N LEU A 29 -15.82 12.40 17.70
CA LEU A 29 -14.39 12.39 17.96
C LEU A 29 -13.92 11.06 18.54
N ALA A 30 -14.67 10.47 19.48
CA ALA A 30 -14.37 9.16 20.05
C ALA A 30 -14.37 8.06 18.97
N ARG A 31 -15.37 8.06 18.08
CA ARG A 31 -15.43 7.12 16.95
C ARG A 31 -14.25 7.30 15.98
N ARG A 32 -13.91 8.55 15.65
CA ARG A 32 -12.79 8.86 14.75
C ARG A 32 -11.45 8.42 15.35
N ARG A 33 -11.20 8.69 16.64
CA ARG A 33 -9.99 8.24 17.35
C ARG A 33 -9.85 6.72 17.32
N ARG A 34 -10.91 5.99 17.67
CA ARG A 34 -10.93 4.53 17.62
C ARG A 34 -10.60 4.00 16.21
N ARG A 35 -11.14 4.63 15.17
CA ARG A 35 -10.87 4.22 13.78
C ARG A 35 -9.42 4.50 13.36
N ILE A 36 -8.86 5.62 13.78
CA ILE A 36 -7.44 5.93 13.53
C ILE A 36 -6.56 4.86 14.19
N GLU A 37 -6.78 4.55 15.47
CA GLU A 37 -6.01 3.51 16.17
C GLU A 37 -6.12 2.13 15.50
N GLU A 38 -7.30 1.78 15.01
CA GLU A 38 -7.51 0.52 14.28
C GLU A 38 -6.69 0.49 12.98
N LEU A 39 -6.74 1.58 12.20
CA LEU A 39 -6.01 1.69 10.95
C LEU A 39 -4.49 1.70 11.18
N GLU A 40 -4.01 2.39 12.22
CA GLU A 40 -2.59 2.38 12.60
C GLU A 40 -2.11 0.96 12.94
N ARG A 41 -2.90 0.18 13.67
CA ARG A 41 -2.60 -1.24 13.95
C ARG A 41 -2.57 -2.08 12.68
N GLN A 42 -3.52 -1.85 11.76
CA GLN A 42 -3.56 -2.57 10.47
C GLN A 42 -2.33 -2.25 9.61
N VAL A 43 -1.95 -0.98 9.51
CA VAL A 43 -0.74 -0.55 8.79
C VAL A 43 0.49 -1.20 9.42
N ALA A 44 0.65 -1.13 10.74
CA ALA A 44 1.79 -1.73 11.41
C ALA A 44 1.89 -3.24 11.16
N ARG A 45 0.76 -3.96 11.16
CA ARG A 45 0.69 -5.39 10.84
C ARG A 45 1.14 -5.65 9.40
N LEU A 46 0.55 -4.96 8.43
CA LEU A 46 0.86 -5.15 7.01
C LEU A 46 2.30 -4.77 6.67
N SER A 47 2.84 -3.72 7.30
CA SER A 47 4.25 -3.34 7.14
C SER A 47 5.19 -4.44 7.63
N ARG A 48 4.88 -5.10 8.75
CA ARG A 48 5.66 -6.25 9.25
C ARG A 48 5.57 -7.45 8.32
N GLU A 49 4.37 -7.76 7.83
CA GLU A 49 4.15 -8.85 6.88
C GLU A 49 4.91 -8.61 5.57
N ASN A 50 4.80 -7.40 5.00
CA ASN A 50 5.52 -7.01 3.79
C ASN A 50 7.04 -7.08 3.97
N ALA A 51 7.58 -6.57 5.09
CA ALA A 51 9.00 -6.67 5.38
C ALA A 51 9.46 -8.14 5.46
N GLY A 52 8.66 -9.00 6.10
CA GLY A 52 8.93 -10.43 6.18
C GLY A 52 8.90 -11.13 4.81
N LEU A 53 7.93 -10.79 3.95
CA LEU A 53 7.84 -11.32 2.59
C LEU A 53 9.02 -10.88 1.72
N LEU A 54 9.38 -9.60 1.77
CA LEU A 54 10.53 -9.04 1.06
C LEU A 54 11.83 -9.74 1.47
N GLU A 55 12.04 -9.96 2.77
CA GLU A 55 13.24 -10.65 3.25
C GLU A 55 13.27 -12.12 2.81
N ARG A 56 12.14 -12.83 2.83
CA ARG A 56 12.04 -14.19 2.30
C ARG A 56 12.38 -14.24 0.81
N HIS A 57 11.84 -13.29 0.04
CA HIS A 57 12.12 -13.18 -1.39
C HIS A 57 13.60 -12.91 -1.65
N ARG A 58 14.20 -11.96 -0.93
CA ARG A 58 15.64 -11.65 -1.03
C ARG A 58 16.51 -12.87 -0.73
N ARG A 59 16.19 -13.62 0.32
CA ARG A 59 16.89 -14.88 0.66
C ARG A 59 16.74 -15.93 -0.43
N HIS A 60 15.55 -16.07 -0.99
CA HIS A 60 15.31 -17.01 -2.09
C HIS A 60 16.15 -16.65 -3.32
N LEU A 61 16.15 -15.37 -3.73
CA LEU A 61 16.99 -14.91 -4.84
C LEU A 61 18.48 -15.15 -4.57
N ALA A 62 18.95 -14.88 -3.35
CA ALA A 62 20.34 -15.16 -2.97
C ALA A 62 20.67 -16.66 -3.01
N ALA A 63 19.74 -17.53 -2.58
CA ALA A 63 19.90 -18.97 -2.65
C ALA A 63 19.95 -19.47 -4.10
N CYS A 64 19.10 -18.93 -4.98
CA CYS A 64 19.12 -19.24 -6.41
C CYS A 64 20.41 -18.76 -7.08
N ALA A 65 20.87 -17.55 -6.78
CA ALA A 65 22.13 -17.01 -7.29
C ALA A 65 23.33 -17.88 -6.89
N ARG A 66 23.40 -18.32 -5.62
CA ARG A 66 24.46 -19.25 -5.16
C ARG A 66 24.42 -20.60 -5.86
N ARG A 67 23.24 -21.10 -6.23
CA ARG A 67 23.11 -22.36 -6.99
C ARG A 67 23.56 -22.20 -8.43
N ALA A 68 23.30 -21.06 -9.06
CA ALA A 68 23.79 -20.75 -10.39
C ALA A 68 25.32 -20.60 -10.41
N ASP A 69 25.89 -19.91 -9.41
CA ASP A 69 27.33 -19.69 -9.27
C ASP A 69 28.10 -20.98 -8.95
N ARG A 70 27.48 -21.93 -8.23
CA ARG A 70 28.10 -23.23 -7.94
C ARG A 70 28.32 -24.10 -9.18
N GLY A 71 27.68 -23.77 -10.31
CA GLY A 71 27.73 -24.54 -11.55
C GLY A 71 27.30 -26.01 -11.37
N PRO A 72 27.08 -26.78 -12.44
CA PRO A 72 27.22 -28.21 -12.29
C PRO A 72 28.69 -28.48 -11.89
N GLY A 73 28.91 -29.36 -10.92
CA GLY A 73 30.27 -29.69 -10.44
C GLY A 73 31.21 -30.08 -11.59
N PRO A 74 32.54 -30.06 -11.38
CA PRO A 74 33.50 -30.46 -12.39
C PRO A 74 33.21 -31.89 -12.84
N GLY A 75 32.52 -32.03 -13.97
CA GLY A 75 32.06 -33.33 -14.48
C GLY A 75 30.81 -33.31 -15.38
N LEU A 76 29.92 -32.32 -15.31
CA LEU A 76 28.69 -32.32 -16.12
C LEU A 76 28.28 -30.92 -16.59
N GLY A 77 28.99 -30.36 -17.58
CA GLY A 77 28.57 -29.09 -18.20
C GLY A 77 27.12 -29.14 -18.73
N PRO A 78 26.43 -28.00 -18.82
CA PRO A 78 25.13 -27.96 -19.48
C PRO A 78 25.34 -28.30 -20.95
N GLN A 79 24.89 -29.47 -21.39
CA GLN A 79 24.72 -29.70 -22.81
C GLN A 79 23.69 -28.66 -23.28
N PRO A 80 24.02 -27.78 -24.23
CA PRO A 80 22.99 -27.00 -24.89
C PRO A 80 22.04 -28.02 -25.50
N LEU A 81 20.81 -28.09 -24.97
CA LEU A 81 19.72 -28.83 -25.60
C LEU A 81 19.74 -28.45 -27.07
N GLY A 82 19.93 -29.47 -27.91
CA GLY A 82 20.38 -29.34 -29.28
C GLY A 82 19.68 -28.21 -30.02
N ALA A 83 20.46 -27.47 -30.80
CA ALA A 83 19.95 -26.61 -31.84
C ALA A 83 19.02 -27.45 -32.72
N VAL A 84 17.71 -27.37 -32.48
CA VAL A 84 16.70 -27.88 -33.39
C VAL A 84 16.74 -26.93 -34.59
N PRO A 85 17.07 -27.38 -35.81
CA PRO A 85 16.99 -26.52 -36.97
C PRO A 85 15.52 -26.14 -37.16
N GLU A 86 15.21 -24.86 -36.96
CA GLU A 86 13.95 -24.22 -37.33
C GLU A 86 13.72 -24.45 -38.83
N LEU A 87 12.92 -25.46 -39.16
CA LEU A 87 12.34 -25.63 -40.49
C LEU A 87 11.38 -24.47 -40.70
N GLY A 88 11.87 -23.43 -41.35
CA GLY A 88 11.10 -22.27 -41.73
C GLY A 88 9.81 -22.67 -42.43
N SER A 89 8.69 -22.13 -41.94
CA SER A 89 7.57 -21.62 -42.73
C SER A 89 6.36 -21.40 -41.82
N ARG A 90 6.17 -20.15 -41.38
CA ARG A 90 4.99 -19.32 -41.70
C ARG A 90 4.85 -18.17 -40.69
N LEU A 91 5.19 -16.98 -41.19
CA LEU A 91 4.45 -15.72 -41.04
C LEU A 91 3.26 -15.76 -40.07
N ASP A 92 3.21 -14.86 -39.07
CA ASP A 92 2.65 -13.51 -39.22
C ASP A 92 2.37 -12.87 -37.82
N LYS A 93 2.88 -11.65 -37.61
CA LYS A 93 2.36 -10.54 -36.78
C LYS A 93 2.07 -10.74 -35.27
N SER A 94 2.79 -9.98 -34.44
CA SER A 94 2.22 -8.76 -33.84
C SER A 94 3.26 -8.05 -32.97
N GLU A 95 3.66 -6.87 -33.41
CA GLU A 95 4.34 -5.84 -32.61
C GLU A 95 3.43 -5.35 -31.48
N GLY A 96 4.03 -4.81 -30.41
CA GLY A 96 3.27 -4.22 -29.31
C GLY A 96 4.13 -3.78 -28.12
N GLU A 97 5.24 -3.11 -28.36
CA GLU A 97 5.90 -2.29 -27.33
C GLU A 97 4.94 -1.17 -26.91
N SER A 98 4.48 -1.14 -25.66
CA SER A 98 4.08 0.10 -24.97
C SER A 98 3.56 -0.20 -23.57
N SER A 99 4.33 0.13 -22.53
CA SER A 99 3.90 1.19 -21.60
C SER A 99 4.80 1.35 -20.37
N ARG A 100 5.61 2.41 -20.45
CA ARG A 100 5.74 3.50 -19.45
C ARG A 100 6.47 3.21 -18.14
N SER A 101 7.70 3.73 -18.10
CA SER A 101 8.47 4.04 -16.90
C SER A 101 7.66 4.81 -15.86
N VAL A 102 7.53 4.27 -14.65
CA VAL A 102 7.00 5.01 -13.50
C VAL A 102 8.16 5.75 -12.84
N ARG A 103 8.22 7.07 -13.03
CA ARG A 103 9.14 7.94 -12.29
C ARG A 103 8.56 8.20 -10.91
N TYR A 104 9.25 7.79 -9.85
CA TYR A 104 8.95 8.21 -8.49
C TYR A 104 9.37 9.68 -8.31
N VAL A 105 8.43 10.55 -7.93
CA VAL A 105 8.74 11.90 -7.42
C VAL A 105 8.84 11.79 -5.91
N ALA A 106 10.07 11.80 -5.39
CA ALA A 106 10.34 11.99 -3.97
C ALA A 106 10.12 13.48 -3.64
N ALA A 107 8.96 13.81 -3.05
CA ALA A 107 8.75 15.11 -2.44
C ALA A 107 9.33 15.08 -1.01
N HIS A 108 10.59 15.49 -0.90
CA HIS A 108 11.09 16.11 0.33
C HIS A 108 10.26 17.37 0.59
N ARG A 109 9.61 17.46 1.75
CA ARG A 109 9.27 18.74 2.37
C ARG A 109 9.78 18.71 3.81
N LEU A 110 10.82 19.51 4.01
CA LEU A 110 11.19 20.12 5.29
C LEU A 110 10.10 21.10 5.72
#